data_AF-A0A7T8B9J7-F1
#
_entry.id   AF-A0A7T8B9J7-F1
#
_cell.length_a   1.000
_cell.length_b   1.000
_cell.length_c   1.000
_cell.angle_alpha   90.00
_cell.angle_beta   90.00
_cell.angle_gamma   90.00
#
_symmetry.space_group_name_H-M   'P 1'
#
loop_
_entity.id
_entity.type
_entity.pdbx_description
1 polymer ?
#
loop_
_entity_poly.entity_id
_entity_poly.type
_entity_poly.pdbx_seq_one_letter_code
_entity_poly.pdbx_strand_id
1 'polypeptide(L)' 'MAQASKNARTSSTTQKFFCSCGGEVKMKTLFENGKVKNVAECEKCKRTERRPSDFK' A
#
# COMPACT_ATOMS: atom_id res chain seq x y z
N MET A 1 -16.99 -33.33 -0.53
CA MET A 1 -16.01 -32.39 -1.13
C MET A 1 -16.05 -31.11 -0.33
N ALA A 2 -15.00 -30.82 0.45
CA ALA A 2 -14.95 -29.65 1.32
C ALA A 2 -14.89 -28.37 0.47
N GLN A 3 -15.92 -27.53 0.59
CA GLN A 3 -15.97 -26.25 -0.11
C GLN A 3 -14.96 -25.32 0.56
N ALA A 4 -13.81 -25.12 -0.07
CA ALA A 4 -12.84 -24.13 0.37
C ALA A 4 -13.55 -22.77 0.50
N SER A 5 -13.53 -22.19 1.71
CA SER A 5 -14.14 -20.90 2.03
C SER A 5 -13.78 -19.86 0.96
N LYS A 6 -14.75 -19.05 0.52
CA LYS A 6 -14.51 -17.95 -0.45
C LYS A 6 -13.46 -16.94 0.04
N ASN A 7 -13.23 -16.89 1.36
CA ASN A 7 -12.15 -16.14 2.01
C ASN A 7 -10.74 -16.74 1.81
N ALA A 8 -10.60 -17.97 1.33
CA ALA A 8 -9.29 -18.56 1.00
C ALA A 8 -8.73 -18.05 -0.34
N ARG A 9 -9.53 -17.32 -1.12
CA ARG A 9 -9.08 -16.56 -2.29
C ARG A 9 -8.54 -15.19 -1.88
N THR A 10 -7.82 -15.09 -0.78
CA THR A 10 -6.94 -13.93 -0.55
C THR A 10 -5.68 -14.17 -1.36
N SER A 11 -5.79 -13.94 -2.67
CA SER A 11 -4.65 -13.72 -3.52
C SER A 11 -3.88 -12.56 -2.88
N SER A 12 -2.79 -12.88 -2.19
CA SER A 12 -1.81 -11.93 -1.67
C SER A 12 -1.05 -11.26 -2.83
N THR A 13 -1.77 -10.81 -3.85
CA THR A 13 -1.24 -9.85 -4.81
C THR A 13 -1.09 -8.56 -4.03
N THR A 14 0.14 -8.24 -3.66
CA THR A 14 0.52 -6.87 -3.31
C THR A 14 -0.03 -6.00 -4.44
N GLN A 15 -1.08 -5.23 -4.14
CA GLN A 15 -1.63 -4.29 -5.11
C GLN A 15 -0.54 -3.27 -5.38
N LYS A 16 -0.01 -3.26 -6.60
CA LYS A 16 0.97 -2.27 -7.02
C LYS A 16 0.24 -0.96 -7.25
N PHE A 17 0.61 0.06 -6.51
CA PHE A 17 0.06 1.39 -6.65
C PHE A 17 1.06 2.26 -7.42
N PHE A 18 0.54 3.08 -8.31
CA PHE A 18 1.33 3.99 -9.13
C PHE A 18 0.86 5.41 -8.86
N CYS A 19 1.80 6.36 -8.81
CA CYS A 19 1.49 7.78 -8.71
C CYS A 19 1.33 8.40 -10.11
N SER A 20 0.56 9.49 -10.24
CA SER A 20 0.50 10.35 -11.44
C SER A 20 1.86 10.65 -12.09
N CYS A 21 2.95 10.69 -11.32
CA CYS A 21 4.29 10.94 -11.85
C CYS A 21 4.92 9.72 -12.58
N GLY A 22 4.24 8.57 -12.58
CA GLY A 22 4.71 7.29 -13.14
C GLY A 22 5.63 6.50 -12.21
N GLY A 23 5.75 6.89 -10.93
CA GLY A 23 6.54 6.16 -9.93
C GLY A 23 5.70 5.13 -9.17
N GLU A 24 6.31 4.01 -8.78
CA GLU A 24 5.69 3.04 -7.88
C GLU A 24 5.55 3.66 -6.47
N VAL A 25 4.40 3.42 -5.85
CA VAL A 25 4.09 3.86 -4.49
C VAL A 25 4.32 2.69 -3.55
N LYS A 26 5.32 2.84 -2.67
CA LYS A 26 5.67 1.86 -1.65
C LYS A 26 5.06 2.26 -0.31
N MET A 27 4.40 1.30 0.34
CA MET A 27 3.92 1.48 1.70
C MET A 27 5.09 1.35 2.68
N LYS A 28 5.25 2.35 3.54
CA LYS A 28 6.21 2.38 4.63
C LYS A 28 5.48 2.52 5.96
N THR A 29 5.95 1.78 6.95
CA THR A 29 5.49 1.92 8.32
C THR A 29 6.53 2.72 9.10
N LEU A 30 6.17 3.93 9.52
CA LEU A 30 6.99 4.82 10.33
C LEU A 30 6.58 4.69 11.79
N PHE A 31 7.55 4.65 12.69
CA PHE A 31 7.32 4.64 14.13
C PHE A 31 7.76 6.00 14.70
N GLU A 32 6.79 6.83 15.09
CA GLU A 32 7.03 8.16 15.65
C GLU A 32 6.30 8.32 16.99
N ASN A 33 7.00 8.80 18.02
CA ASN A 33 6.45 9.05 19.36
C ASN A 33 5.66 7.87 19.95
N GLY A 34 6.17 6.65 19.77
CA GLY A 34 5.52 5.43 20.26
C GLY A 34 4.29 4.99 19.46
N LYS A 35 3.97 5.67 18.35
CA LYS A 35 2.83 5.37 17.49
C LYS A 35 3.29 4.89 16.11
N VAL A 36 2.67 3.81 15.67
CA VAL A 36 2.83 3.26 14.32
C VAL A 36 2.00 4.11 13.36
N LYS A 37 2.64 4.70 12.34
CA LYS A 37 1.99 5.37 11.22
C LYS A 37 2.28 4.59 9.94
N ASN A 38 1.25 4.23 9.21
CA ASN A 38 1.40 3.71 7.85
C ASN A 38 1.29 4.88 6.88
N VAL A 39 2.32 5.06 6.06
CA VAL A 39 2.39 6.08 5.01
C VAL A 39 2.74 5.42 3.68
N ALA A 40 2.24 5.97 2.60
CA ALA A 40 2.57 5.56 1.25
C ALA A 40 3.53 6.60 0.67
N GLU A 41 4.69 6.18 0.16
CA GLU A 41 5.71 7.05 -0.43
C GLU A 41 5.93 6.69 -1.90
N CYS A 42 5.91 7.68 -2.79
CA CYS A 42 6.28 7.48 -4.19
C CYS A 42 7.80 7.55 -4.38
N GLU A 43 8.38 6.56 -5.06
CA GLU A 43 9.84 6.52 -5.29
C GLU A 43 10.37 7.66 -6.17
N LYS A 44 9.54 8.21 -7.07
CA LYS A 44 9.98 9.20 -8.06
C LYS A 44 9.83 10.64 -7.58
N CYS A 45 8.70 10.98 -6.97
CA CYS A 45 8.43 12.34 -6.48
C CYS A 45 8.60 12.51 -4.97
N LYS A 46 8.90 11.42 -4.24
CA LYS A 46 9.00 11.39 -2.77
C LYS A 46 7.77 11.96 -2.04
N ARG A 47 6.62 12.08 -2.72
CA ARG A 47 5.36 12.43 -2.06
C ARG A 47 5.00 11.33 -1.08
N THR A 48 4.60 11.75 0.10
CA THR A 48 4.12 10.89 1.18
C THR A 48 2.66 11.20 1.45
N GLU A 49 1.80 10.20 1.32
CA GLU A 49 0.37 10.32 1.61
C GLU A 49 -0.06 9.23 2.60
N ARG A 50 -1.25 9.38 3.21
CA ARG A 50 -1.77 8.35 4.13
C ARG A 50 -2.28 7.10 3.40
N ARG A 51 -2.69 7.22 2.14
CA ARG A 51 -3.27 6.12 1.36
C ARG A 51 -2.67 6.09 -0.04
N PRO A 52 -2.36 4.91 -0.59
CA PRO A 52 -1.90 4.79 -1.97
C PRO A 52 -2.90 5.29 -3.01
N SER A 53 -4.20 5.25 -2.72
CA SER A 53 -5.26 5.77 -3.60
C SER A 53 -5.32 7.30 -3.71
N ASP A 54 -4.63 8.00 -2.82
CA ASP A 54 -4.55 9.47 -2.86
C ASP A 54 -3.57 9.95 -3.93
N PHE A 55 -2.65 9.09 -4.33
CA PHE A 55 -1.82 9.26 -5.52
C PHE A 55 -2.67 9.02 -6.78
N LYS A 56 -3.58 9.96 -7.09
CA LYS A 56 -4.11 10.10 -8.45
C LYS A 56 -3.00 10.49 -9.40
#